data_AF-A0A8H8N6R5-F1
#
_entry.id   AF-A0A8H8N6R5-F1
#
_cell.length_a   1.000
_cell.length_b   1.000
_cell.length_c   1.000
_cell.angle_alpha   90.00
_cell.angle_beta   90.00
_cell.angle_gamma   90.00
#
_symmetry.space_group_name_H-M   'P 1'
#
loop_
_entity.id
_entity.type
_entity.pdbx_description
1 polymer ?
#
loop_
_entity_poly.entity_id
_entity_poly.type
_entity_poly.pdbx_seq_one_letter_code
_entity_poly.pdbx_strand_id
1 'polypeptide(L)'
;MSALSPAPVDPPPSMPFTSATFAAIIFPYDELRPRIVHVECLAFIEPASSLMNWTPRVREHMLVGPHDSIGSLTIETGISEGAPLRYPLQVFFTRNGPGSHLVNQSIYSLSKGQASQTGGHIIILKYSGTRRQGYIDASFNDLPTLVSHFIQSSLKGRS
;
A
#
# COMPACT_ATOMS: atom_id res chain seq x y z
N MET A 1 -11.90 -6.59 -14.71
CA MET A 1 -10.86 -5.75 -15.33
C MET A 1 -10.47 -4.67 -14.32
N SER A 2 -9.40 -4.89 -13.55
CA SER A 2 -8.96 -3.91 -12.54
C SER A 2 -8.18 -2.79 -13.23
N ALA A 3 -8.65 -1.55 -13.08
CA ALA A 3 -7.97 -0.38 -13.60
C ALA A 3 -6.62 -0.22 -12.88
N LEU A 4 -5.53 -0.26 -13.64
CA LEU A 4 -4.20 0.11 -13.17
C LEU A 4 -4.25 1.62 -12.88
N SER A 5 -4.24 2.01 -11.60
CA SER A 5 -4.08 3.42 -11.24
C SER A 5 -2.68 3.90 -11.66
N PRO A 6 -2.56 5.13 -12.21
CA PRO A 6 -1.27 5.71 -12.55
C PRO A 6 -0.40 5.89 -11.29
N ALA A 7 0.92 5.82 -11.48
CA ALA A 7 1.92 6.03 -10.44
C ALA A 7 1.75 7.41 -9.76
N PRO A 8 2.18 7.58 -8.49
CA PRO A 8 2.09 8.85 -7.81
C PRO A 8 2.84 9.94 -8.59
N VAL A 9 2.11 10.97 -9.00
CA VAL A 9 2.64 12.16 -9.67
C VAL A 9 3.19 13.08 -8.58
N ASP A 10 4.47 13.44 -8.68
CA ASP A 10 5.06 14.46 -7.81
C ASP A 10 4.29 15.79 -8.00
N PRO A 11 3.94 16.50 -6.91
CA PRO A 11 3.16 17.73 -7.03
C PRO A 11 3.91 18.81 -7.82
N PRO A 12 3.22 19.62 -8.64
CA PRO A 12 3.86 20.71 -9.39
C PRO A 12 4.47 21.75 -8.43
N PRO A 13 5.67 22.29 -8.73
CA PRO A 13 6.49 23.09 -7.80
C PRO A 13 5.88 24.44 -7.35
N SER A 14 4.76 24.86 -7.93
CA SER A 14 4.13 26.17 -7.70
C SER A 14 2.79 26.12 -6.97
N MET A 15 2.33 24.95 -6.51
CA MET A 15 1.13 24.85 -5.66
C MET A 15 1.50 24.77 -4.18
N PRO A 16 0.78 25.49 -3.30
CA PRO A 16 0.91 25.27 -1.87
C PRO A 16 0.50 23.84 -1.56
N PHE A 17 1.40 23.10 -0.92
CA PHE A 17 1.15 21.76 -0.41
C PHE A 17 1.27 21.77 1.12
N THR A 18 0.49 20.90 1.75
CA THR A 18 0.61 20.60 3.18
C THR A 18 1.19 19.20 3.30
N SER A 19 2.08 18.96 4.26
CA SER A 19 2.58 17.63 4.58
C SER A 19 1.93 17.11 5.85
N ALA A 20 1.56 15.83 5.87
CA ALA A 20 1.23 15.11 7.10
C ALA A 20 1.92 13.75 7.12
N THR A 21 2.20 13.23 8.31
CA THR A 21 2.86 11.93 8.48
C THR A 21 1.89 10.94 9.10
N PHE A 22 1.86 9.72 8.58
CA PHE A 22 0.97 8.66 9.05
C PHE A 22 1.74 7.38 9.33
N ALA A 23 1.30 6.64 10.36
CA ALA A 23 1.79 5.29 10.60
C ALA A 23 1.32 4.37 9.47
N ALA A 24 2.27 3.67 8.86
CA ALA A 24 2.07 2.67 7.83
C ALA A 24 2.63 1.33 8.31
N ILE A 25 2.06 0.22 7.81
CA ILE A 25 2.65 -1.10 8.00
C ILE A 25 3.56 -1.38 6.83
N ILE A 26 4.82 -1.71 7.09
CA ILE A 26 5.71 -2.27 6.07
C ILE A 26 5.89 -3.76 6.33
N PHE A 27 5.84 -4.55 5.25
CA PHE A 27 6.25 -5.94 5.19
C PHE A 27 7.59 -5.98 4.48
N PRO A 28 8.71 -6.08 5.22
CA PRO A 28 10.01 -6.22 4.58
C PRO A 28 10.07 -7.54 3.81
N TYR A 29 10.75 -7.57 2.65
CA TYR A 29 10.76 -8.79 1.84
C TYR A 29 11.75 -9.83 2.39
N ASP A 30 12.74 -9.38 3.14
CA ASP A 30 13.90 -10.10 3.66
C ASP A 30 13.84 -10.36 5.16
N GLU A 31 12.84 -9.79 5.86
CA GLU A 31 12.61 -10.02 7.29
C GLU A 31 11.33 -10.84 7.52
N LEU A 32 11.24 -11.52 8.68
CA LEU A 32 10.09 -12.36 9.00
C LEU A 32 8.90 -11.60 9.59
N ARG A 33 9.10 -10.40 10.14
CA ARG A 33 8.07 -9.65 10.89
C ARG A 33 7.77 -8.30 10.23
N PRO A 34 6.50 -7.90 10.15
CA PRO A 34 6.14 -6.56 9.73
C PRO A 34 6.53 -5.56 10.83
N ARG A 35 6.64 -4.29 10.44
CA ARG A 35 6.93 -3.18 11.35
C ARG A 35 6.08 -1.96 11.01
N ILE A 36 5.97 -1.04 11.95
CA ILE A 36 5.36 0.26 11.72
C ILE A 36 6.45 1.23 11.25
N VAL A 37 6.17 1.97 10.18
CA VAL A 37 7.00 3.08 9.68
C VAL A 37 6.13 4.33 9.56
N HIS A 38 6.77 5.49 9.51
CA HIS A 38 6.07 6.77 9.36
C HIS A 38 6.29 7.29 7.94
N VAL A 39 5.21 7.37 7.16
CA VAL A 39 5.26 7.82 5.76
C VAL A 39 4.77 9.25 5.68
N GLU A 40 5.60 10.12 5.10
CA GLU A 40 5.18 11.48 4.74
C GLU A 40 4.23 11.43 3.53
N CYS A 41 3.11 12.11 3.65
CA CYS A 41 2.14 12.31 2.57
C CYS A 41 2.03 13.81 2.27
N LEU A 42 2.24 14.15 1.01
CA LEU A 42 2.00 15.50 0.51
C LEU A 42 0.55 15.64 0.09
N ALA A 43 -0.11 16.70 0.54
CA ALA A 43 -1.46 17.04 0.17
C ALA A 43 -1.47 18.31 -0.66
N PHE A 44 -2.16 18.29 -1.79
CA PHE A 44 -2.45 19.49 -2.58
C PHE A 44 -3.94 19.53 -2.92
N ILE A 45 -4.47 20.74 -3.05
CA ILE A 45 -5.85 20.94 -3.52
C ILE A 45 -5.80 20.98 -5.04
N GLU A 46 -6.50 20.06 -5.68
CA GLU A 46 -6.63 20.06 -7.12
C GLU A 46 -7.49 21.26 -7.58
N PRO A 47 -6.96 22.18 -8.39
CA PRO A 47 -7.67 23.42 -8.71
C PRO A 47 -9.01 23.21 -9.43
N ALA A 48 -9.12 22.13 -10.22
CA ALA A 48 -10.31 21.85 -11.02
C ALA A 48 -11.47 21.24 -10.20
N SER A 49 -11.16 20.47 -9.15
CA SER A 49 -12.15 19.68 -8.40
C SER A 49 -12.33 20.16 -6.96
N SER A 50 -11.42 21.01 -6.46
CA SER A 50 -11.29 21.35 -5.04
C SER A 50 -11.13 20.12 -4.12
N LEU A 51 -10.78 18.96 -4.69
CA LEU A 51 -10.49 17.76 -3.92
C LEU A 51 -9.06 17.81 -3.40
N MET A 52 -8.87 17.30 -2.19
CA MET A 52 -7.55 17.14 -1.61
C MET A 52 -6.94 15.84 -2.12
N ASN A 53 -5.90 15.95 -2.93
CA ASN A 53 -5.13 14.83 -3.43
C ASN A 53 -3.92 14.59 -2.54
N TRP A 54 -3.76 13.33 -2.13
CA TRP A 54 -2.67 12.90 -1.28
C TRP A 54 -1.68 12.05 -2.06
N THR A 55 -0.40 12.40 -1.96
CA THR A 55 0.72 11.70 -2.58
C THR A 55 1.65 11.15 -1.48
N PRO A 56 1.58 9.84 -1.18
CA PRO A 56 2.48 9.22 -0.21
C PRO A 56 3.90 9.04 -0.72
N ARG A 57 4.90 9.45 0.06
CA ARG A 57 6.32 9.29 -0.25
C ARG A 57 6.85 7.93 0.20
N VAL A 58 6.33 6.87 -0.41
CA VAL A 58 6.65 5.47 -0.05
C VAL A 58 8.03 5.02 -0.55
N ARG A 59 8.60 5.69 -1.55
CA ARG A 59 9.84 5.30 -2.25
C ARG A 59 11.01 5.07 -1.29
N GLU A 60 11.15 5.95 -0.30
CA GLU A 60 12.24 5.95 0.69
C GLU A 60 12.24 4.70 1.58
N HIS A 61 11.07 4.10 1.78
CA HIS A 61 10.90 2.91 2.59
C HIS A 61 10.94 1.61 1.79
N MET A 62 10.79 1.68 0.46
CA MET A 62 10.70 0.51 -0.41
C MET A 62 12.05 0.10 -1.02
N LEU A 63 13.13 0.84 -0.76
CA LEU A 63 14.48 0.60 -1.29
C LEU A 63 14.51 0.43 -2.82
N VAL A 64 13.62 1.11 -3.53
CA VAL A 64 13.53 1.02 -4.98
C VAL A 64 14.52 1.98 -5.65
N GLY A 65 15.13 1.51 -6.73
CA GLY A 65 16.05 2.31 -7.55
C GLY A 65 15.34 3.40 -8.37
N PRO A 66 16.10 4.26 -9.05
CA PRO A 66 15.55 5.34 -9.87
C PRO A 66 14.69 4.83 -11.05
N HIS A 67 14.99 3.63 -11.57
CA HIS A 67 14.28 3.02 -12.71
C HIS A 67 13.19 2.03 -12.32
N ASP A 68 13.08 1.73 -11.02
CA ASP A 68 12.06 0.82 -10.51
C ASP A 68 10.70 1.53 -10.53
N SER A 69 9.64 0.75 -10.76
CA SER A 69 8.27 1.27 -10.77
C SER A 69 7.50 0.78 -9.55
N ILE A 70 6.76 1.69 -8.92
CA ILE A 70 5.88 1.37 -7.78
C ILE A 70 4.47 1.18 -8.34
N GLY A 71 3.88 0.02 -8.06
CA GLY A 71 2.46 -0.25 -8.26
C GLY A 71 1.68 0.00 -6.97
N SER A 72 0.37 0.22 -7.12
CA SER A 72 -0.54 0.24 -5.99
C SER A 72 -1.88 -0.43 -6.30
N LEU A 73 -2.53 -0.97 -5.27
CA LEU A 73 -3.93 -1.41 -5.30
C LEU A 73 -4.64 -1.00 -4.00
N THR A 74 -5.97 -1.04 -3.99
CA THR A 74 -6.77 -0.80 -2.78
C THR A 74 -7.51 -2.07 -2.37
N ILE A 75 -7.41 -2.42 -1.09
CA ILE A 75 -8.21 -3.46 -0.45
C ILE A 75 -9.43 -2.77 0.15
N GLU A 76 -10.61 -3.18 -0.31
CA GLU A 76 -11.89 -2.55 0.03
C GLU A 76 -12.83 -3.49 0.79
N THR A 77 -12.53 -4.79 0.79
CA THR A 77 -13.34 -5.82 1.45
C THR A 77 -12.57 -6.45 2.60
N GLY A 78 -13.30 -6.76 3.68
CA GLY A 78 -12.76 -7.40 4.87
C GLY A 78 -12.58 -8.91 4.71
N ILE A 79 -12.40 -9.58 5.85
CA ILE A 79 -12.21 -11.04 5.94
C ILE A 79 -13.51 -11.78 5.57
N SER A 80 -14.65 -11.25 6.01
CA SER A 80 -15.97 -11.77 5.65
C SER A 80 -16.26 -11.48 4.19
N GLU A 81 -16.62 -12.51 3.43
CA GLU A 81 -16.86 -12.42 2.00
C GLU A 81 -17.84 -11.29 1.65
N GLY A 82 -17.40 -10.34 0.83
CA GLY A 82 -18.20 -9.22 0.34
C GLY A 82 -18.42 -8.06 1.33
N ALA A 83 -18.02 -8.18 2.60
CA ALA A 83 -18.22 -7.10 3.58
C ALA A 83 -17.25 -5.92 3.34
N PRO A 84 -17.74 -4.68 3.14
CA PRO A 84 -16.86 -3.54 2.89
C PRO A 84 -16.08 -3.13 4.14
N LEU A 85 -14.83 -2.73 3.96
CA LEU A 85 -14.01 -2.12 5.01
C LEU A 85 -14.49 -0.71 5.29
N ARG A 86 -14.66 -0.40 6.58
CA ARG A 86 -14.85 1.00 7.03
C ARG A 86 -13.68 1.89 6.61
N TYR A 87 -12.47 1.32 6.63
CA TYR A 87 -11.22 1.99 6.29
C TYR A 87 -10.46 1.15 5.26
N PRO A 88 -10.58 1.46 3.96
CA PRO A 88 -9.82 0.76 2.92
C PRO A 88 -8.31 0.87 3.14
N LEU A 89 -7.58 -0.16 2.71
CA LEU A 89 -6.12 -0.23 2.84
C LEU A 89 -5.47 -0.09 1.46
N GLN A 90 -4.59 0.88 1.29
CA GLN A 90 -3.80 1.05 0.08
C GLN A 90 -2.49 0.27 0.21
N VAL A 91 -2.23 -0.59 -0.76
CA VAL A 91 -1.04 -1.44 -0.83
C VAL A 91 -0.12 -0.89 -1.89
N PHE A 92 1.13 -0.60 -1.53
CA PHE A 92 2.20 -0.22 -2.45
C PHE A 92 3.21 -1.36 -2.55
N PHE A 93 3.65 -1.66 -3.77
CA PHE A 93 4.58 -2.74 -4.06
C PHE A 93 5.48 -2.38 -5.25
N THR A 94 6.65 -3.00 -5.33
CA THR A 94 7.55 -2.84 -6.48
C THR A 94 6.97 -3.63 -7.64
N ARG A 95 6.54 -2.94 -8.69
CA ARG A 95 5.97 -3.55 -9.90
C ARG A 95 7.07 -4.06 -10.83
N ASN A 96 8.07 -3.22 -11.11
CA ASN A 96 9.23 -3.58 -11.93
C ASN A 96 10.51 -3.22 -11.17
N GLY A 97 11.51 -4.10 -11.28
CA GLY A 97 12.83 -3.93 -10.67
C GLY A 97 13.40 -5.28 -10.22
N PRO A 98 14.68 -5.37 -9.81
CA PRO A 98 15.26 -6.63 -9.34
C PRO A 98 14.46 -7.28 -8.19
N GLY A 99 13.86 -6.47 -7.32
CA GLY A 99 13.06 -6.92 -6.18
C GLY A 99 11.63 -7.35 -6.51
N SER A 100 11.09 -7.09 -7.71
CA SER A 100 9.66 -7.33 -8.02
C SER A 100 9.27 -8.81 -8.03
N HIS A 101 10.24 -9.70 -8.23
CA HIS A 101 10.05 -11.15 -8.27
C HIS A 101 10.35 -11.87 -6.95
N LEU A 102 10.92 -11.17 -5.97
CA LEU A 102 11.28 -11.76 -4.69
C LEU A 102 10.03 -11.98 -3.85
N VAL A 103 9.90 -13.20 -3.31
CA VAL A 103 8.83 -13.53 -2.35
C VAL A 103 9.06 -12.77 -1.06
N ASN A 104 8.02 -12.08 -0.60
CA ASN A 104 8.04 -11.34 0.63
C ASN A 104 7.99 -12.29 1.84
N GLN A 105 9.12 -12.42 2.55
CA GLN A 105 9.26 -13.36 3.67
C GLN A 105 8.36 -13.00 4.85
N SER A 106 8.07 -11.73 5.08
CA SER A 106 7.19 -11.31 6.17
C SER A 106 5.76 -11.83 5.95
N ILE A 107 5.23 -11.68 4.73
CA ILE A 107 3.92 -12.20 4.35
C ILE A 107 3.91 -13.73 4.35
N TYR A 108 4.95 -14.35 3.80
CA TYR A 108 5.08 -15.81 3.78
C TYR A 108 5.07 -16.39 5.21
N SER A 109 5.85 -15.81 6.12
CA SER A 109 5.90 -16.23 7.52
C SER A 109 4.56 -16.02 8.24
N LEU A 110 3.93 -14.86 8.10
CA LEU A 110 2.66 -14.54 8.77
C LEU A 110 1.51 -15.41 8.29
N SER A 111 1.49 -15.75 7.00
CA SER A 111 0.50 -16.64 6.40
C SER A 111 0.82 -18.12 6.60
N LYS A 112 1.88 -18.48 7.34
CA LYS A 112 2.36 -19.87 7.52
C LYS A 112 2.55 -20.59 6.17
N GLY A 113 3.09 -19.87 5.19
CA GLY A 113 3.38 -20.37 3.84
C GLY A 113 2.18 -20.43 2.89
N GLN A 114 1.01 -19.95 3.30
CA GLN A 114 -0.19 -19.96 2.45
C GLN A 114 -0.20 -18.83 1.39
N ALA A 115 0.58 -17.78 1.61
CA ALA A 115 0.65 -16.63 0.73
C ALA A 115 2.09 -16.39 0.25
N SER A 116 2.26 -16.14 -1.05
CA SER A 116 3.58 -16.03 -1.71
C SER A 116 3.69 -14.76 -2.55
N GLN A 117 3.23 -13.64 -2.01
CA GLN A 117 3.30 -12.32 -2.63
C GLN A 117 4.73 -11.99 -3.01
N THR A 118 4.90 -11.48 -4.23
CA THR A 118 6.12 -10.84 -4.68
C THR A 118 5.91 -9.33 -4.75
N GLY A 119 6.99 -8.58 -4.96
CA GLY A 119 6.94 -7.11 -5.08
C GLY A 119 7.89 -6.38 -4.14
N GLY A 120 8.91 -7.06 -3.62
CA GLY A 120 9.86 -6.48 -2.68
C GLY A 120 9.19 -6.03 -1.37
N HIS A 121 9.66 -4.92 -0.82
CA HIS A 121 9.04 -4.30 0.35
C HIS A 121 7.62 -3.82 0.00
N ILE A 122 6.66 -4.20 0.83
CA ILE A 122 5.24 -3.83 0.64
C ILE A 122 4.82 -2.88 1.75
N ILE A 123 4.21 -1.75 1.39
CA ILE A 123 3.78 -0.73 2.35
C ILE A 123 2.26 -0.59 2.30
N ILE A 124 1.66 -0.52 3.49
CA ILE A 124 0.23 -0.36 3.69
C ILE A 124 -0.07 0.97 4.35
N LEU A 125 -0.87 1.77 3.67
CA LEU A 125 -1.49 2.97 4.23
C LEU A 125 -2.99 2.74 4.43
N LYS A 126 -3.57 3.41 5.41
CA LYS A 126 -4.98 3.26 5.78
C LYS A 126 -5.74 4.53 5.48
N TYR A 127 -6.77 4.44 4.65
CA TYR A 127 -7.58 5.60 4.31
C TYR A 127 -8.49 6.05 5.46
N SER A 128 -8.75 7.35 5.54
CA SER A 128 -9.75 7.98 6.39
C SER A 128 -11.16 7.77 5.79
N GLY A 129 -11.69 6.55 5.93
CA GLY A 129 -13.04 6.19 5.51
C GLY A 129 -13.13 5.74 4.05
N THR A 130 -14.33 5.32 3.65
CA THR A 130 -14.59 4.68 2.35
C THR A 130 -14.36 5.60 1.14
N ARG A 131 -14.46 6.93 1.34
CA ARG A 131 -14.24 7.94 0.29
C ARG A 131 -12.77 8.26 0.02
N ARG A 132 -11.82 7.70 0.79
CA ARG A 132 -10.36 7.84 0.55
C ARG A 132 -9.86 9.30 0.49
N GLN A 133 -10.48 10.18 1.26
CA GLN A 133 -10.19 11.63 1.25
C GLN A 133 -8.91 12.01 2.03
N GLY A 134 -8.22 11.03 2.59
CA GLY A 134 -7.01 11.19 3.38
C GLY A 134 -6.61 9.89 4.05
N TYR A 135 -5.61 9.95 4.92
CA TYR A 135 -5.10 8.80 5.66
C TYR A 135 -5.31 8.95 7.16
N ILE A 136 -5.27 7.81 7.85
CA ILE A 136 -5.16 7.69 9.30
C ILE A 136 -4.10 6.65 9.61
N ASP A 137 -3.67 6.58 10.86
CA ASP A 137 -2.67 5.60 11.30
C ASP A 137 -3.16 4.16 11.08
N ALA A 138 -2.34 3.39 10.34
CA ALA A 138 -2.44 1.95 10.28
C ALA A 138 -1.85 1.34 11.55
N SER A 139 -2.34 0.16 11.92
CA SER A 139 -1.93 -0.55 13.13
C SER A 139 -1.91 -2.05 12.91
N PHE A 140 -1.29 -2.82 13.81
CA PHE A 140 -1.31 -4.27 13.69
C PHE A 140 -2.71 -4.91 13.82
N ASN A 141 -3.73 -4.15 14.22
CA ASN A 141 -5.13 -4.60 14.14
C ASN A 141 -5.61 -4.78 12.68
N ASP A 142 -4.91 -4.19 11.71
CA ASP A 142 -5.21 -4.35 10.28
C ASP A 142 -4.58 -5.63 9.68
N LEU A 143 -3.69 -6.33 10.41
CA LEU A 143 -3.01 -7.54 9.93
C LEU A 143 -3.96 -8.69 9.56
N PRO A 144 -5.01 -9.03 10.33
CA PRO A 144 -5.91 -10.13 9.97
C PRO A 144 -6.54 -9.94 8.58
N THR A 145 -6.97 -8.72 8.25
CA THR A 145 -7.50 -8.36 6.93
C THR A 145 -6.44 -8.49 5.85
N LEU A 146 -5.23 -7.97 6.09
CA LEU A 146 -4.14 -8.01 5.12
C LEU A 146 -3.71 -9.45 4.81
N VAL A 147 -3.51 -10.28 5.85
CA VAL A 147 -3.13 -11.69 5.69
C VAL A 147 -4.21 -12.47 4.95
N SER A 148 -5.49 -12.27 5.30
CA SER A 148 -6.61 -12.89 4.59
C SER A 148 -6.62 -12.52 3.10
N HIS A 149 -6.45 -11.23 2.78
CA HIS A 149 -6.36 -10.76 1.40
C HIS A 149 -5.18 -11.37 0.64
N PHE A 150 -4.01 -11.47 1.27
CA PHE A 150 -2.82 -12.07 0.65
C PHE A 150 -3.00 -13.57 0.38
N ILE A 151 -3.60 -14.32 1.29
CA ILE A 151 -3.92 -15.74 1.07
C ILE A 151 -4.89 -15.88 -0.12
N GLN A 152 -5.99 -15.13 -0.12
CA GLN A 152 -6.99 -15.18 -1.20
C GLN A 152 -6.41 -14.79 -2.56
N SER A 153 -5.55 -13.77 -2.60
CA SER A 153 -4.89 -13.34 -3.84
C SER A 153 -3.93 -14.41 -4.39
N SER A 154 -3.24 -15.13 -3.50
CA SER A 154 -2.33 -16.22 -3.91
C SER A 154 -3.08 -17.42 -4.46
N LEU A 155 -4.29 -17.70 -3.95
CA LEU A 155 -5.15 -18.76 -4.49
C LEU A 155 -5.64 -18.43 -5.91
N LYS A 156 -6.06 -17.18 -6.15
CA LYS A 156 -6.52 -16.72 -7.46
C LYS A 156 -5.43 -16.69 -8.53
N GLY A 157 -4.16 -16.52 -8.14
CA GLY A 157 -3.03 -16.53 -9.06
C GLY A 157 -2.53 -17.92 -9.47
N ARG A 158 -3.07 -19.01 -8.89
CA ARG A 158 -2.69 -20.40 -9.17
C ARG A 158 -3.66 -21.13 -10.12
N SER A 159 -4.80 -20.53 -10.45
CA SER A 159 -5.78 -21.04 -11.42
C SER A 159 -5.52 -20.47 -12.81
#